data_AF-A0A485A354-F1
#
_entry.id   AF-A0A485A354-F1
#
_cell.length_a   1.000
_cell.length_b   1.000
_cell.length_c   1.000
_cell.angle_alpha   90.00
_cell.angle_beta   90.00
_cell.angle_gamma   90.00
#
_symmetry.space_group_name_H-M   'P 1'
#
loop_
_entity.id
_entity.type
_entity.pdbx_description
1 polymer ?
#
loop_
_entity_poly.entity_id
_entity_poly.type
_entity_poly.pdbx_seq_one_letter_code
_entity_poly.pdbx_strand_id
1 'polypeptide(L)'
;MKVYKTLNRREALQGADFVTTQLRVGQLKAREKDERIPLSHGYLGQETNGAGGLFKGLRTIPVIFDIIKDVQEVCPDAWVINFTNPAGMVTEAVYRHTNFKRFIGVCNIPIGMKMFNHRCAAPERNGRPVYRPVRS
;
A
#
# COMPACT_ATOMS: atom_id res chain seq x y z
N MET A 1 -12.94 9.08 -21.34
CA MET A 1 -12.62 7.99 -20.38
C MET A 1 -13.85 7.12 -20.19
N LYS A 2 -13.73 5.80 -20.33
CA LYS A 2 -14.81 4.84 -20.03
C LYS A 2 -14.50 4.15 -18.70
N VAL A 3 -15.51 3.87 -17.89
CA VAL A 3 -15.36 3.25 -16.57
C VAL A 3 -16.19 1.96 -16.52
N TYR A 4 -15.57 0.88 -16.06
CA TYR A 4 -16.20 -0.43 -15.90
C TYR A 4 -16.11 -0.88 -14.45
N LYS A 5 -17.02 -1.76 -14.04
CA LYS A 5 -17.01 -2.41 -12.72
C LYS A 5 -17.30 -3.89 -12.88
N THR A 6 -16.58 -4.72 -12.15
CA THR A 6 -16.82 -6.16 -12.08
C THR A 6 -16.28 -6.67 -10.75
N LEU A 7 -16.84 -7.79 -10.28
CA LEU A 7 -16.28 -8.58 -9.18
C LEU A 7 -15.42 -9.75 -9.70
N ASN A 8 -15.44 -9.98 -11.01
CA ASN A 8 -14.58 -10.95 -11.66
C ASN A 8 -13.25 -10.29 -12.04
N ARG A 9 -12.19 -10.60 -11.27
CA ARG A 9 -10.85 -10.05 -11.49
C ARG A 9 -10.31 -10.36 -12.89
N ARG A 10 -10.52 -11.57 -13.42
CA ARG A 10 -9.96 -11.94 -14.73
C ARG A 10 -10.58 -11.14 -15.87
N GLU A 11 -11.87 -10.81 -15.78
CA GLU A 11 -12.51 -9.88 -16.73
C GLU A 11 -11.86 -8.49 -16.68
N ALA A 12 -11.57 -7.98 -15.49
CA ALA A 12 -10.92 -6.67 -15.33
C ALA A 12 -9.47 -6.64 -15.83
N LEU A 13 -8.79 -7.79 -15.90
CA LEU A 13 -7.40 -7.91 -16.34
C LEU A 13 -7.26 -8.01 -17.87
N GLN A 14 -8.32 -8.38 -18.60
CA GLN A 14 -8.25 -8.58 -20.05
C GLN A 14 -7.74 -7.31 -20.77
N GLY A 15 -6.61 -7.44 -21.45
CA GLY A 15 -5.98 -6.36 -22.21
C GLY A 15 -5.47 -5.19 -21.36
N ALA A 16 -5.29 -5.36 -20.04
CA ALA A 16 -4.78 -4.30 -19.18
C ALA A 16 -3.28 -4.03 -19.43
N ASP A 17 -2.90 -2.75 -19.57
CA ASP A 17 -1.49 -2.33 -19.60
C ASP A 17 -0.91 -2.11 -18.19
N PHE A 18 -1.77 -1.73 -17.24
CA PHE A 18 -1.43 -1.45 -15.86
C PHE A 18 -2.48 -2.02 -14.91
N VAL A 19 -2.02 -2.61 -13.82
CA VAL A 19 -2.83 -3.17 -12.75
C VAL A 19 -2.42 -2.51 -11.45
N THR A 20 -3.37 -1.84 -10.78
CA THR A 20 -3.10 -1.22 -9.47
C THR A 20 -3.70 -2.07 -8.36
N THR A 21 -2.94 -2.28 -7.28
CA THR A 21 -3.46 -2.98 -6.09
C THR A 21 -3.59 -2.00 -4.92
N GLN A 22 -4.83 -1.83 -4.45
CA GLN A 22 -5.19 -0.95 -3.32
C GLN A 22 -6.17 -1.67 -2.39
N LEU A 23 -5.90 -2.94 -2.12
CA LEU A 23 -6.81 -3.84 -1.41
C LEU A 23 -6.50 -3.90 0.09
N ARG A 24 -7.43 -4.49 0.85
CA ARG A 24 -7.30 -4.68 2.30
C ARG A 24 -7.87 -6.03 2.70
N VAL A 25 -7.02 -7.06 2.74
CA VAL A 25 -7.44 -8.41 3.14
C VAL A 25 -7.90 -8.41 4.60
N GLY A 26 -9.14 -8.85 4.83
CA GLY A 26 -9.80 -8.80 6.15
C GLY A 26 -10.39 -7.43 6.52
N GLN A 27 -10.28 -6.43 5.63
CA GLN A 27 -10.89 -5.10 5.77
C GLN A 27 -10.50 -4.40 7.09
N LEU A 28 -11.30 -3.40 7.53
CA LEU A 28 -11.00 -2.63 8.74
C LEU A 28 -11.10 -3.48 10.02
N LYS A 29 -11.95 -4.51 10.03
CA LYS A 29 -12.07 -5.43 11.18
C LYS A 29 -10.78 -6.18 11.47
N ALA A 30 -10.02 -6.59 10.43
CA ALA A 30 -8.71 -7.21 10.65
C ALA A 30 -7.68 -6.18 11.11
N ARG A 31 -7.68 -4.97 10.54
CA ARG A 31 -6.80 -3.87 10.97
C ARG A 31 -7.01 -3.52 12.44
N GLU A 32 -8.25 -3.46 12.89
CA GLU A 32 -8.58 -3.19 14.28
C GLU A 32 -7.91 -4.23 15.21
N LYS A 33 -7.88 -5.50 14.82
CA LYS A 33 -7.18 -6.55 15.57
C LYS A 33 -5.66 -6.37 15.51
N ASP A 34 -5.11 -6.03 14.34
CA ASP A 34 -3.68 -5.75 14.17
C ASP A 34 -3.19 -4.62 15.09
N GLU A 35 -4.05 -3.64 15.39
CA GLU A 35 -3.73 -2.51 16.25
C GLU A 35 -4.05 -2.81 17.73
N ARG A 36 -5.21 -3.39 18.03
CA ARG A 36 -5.68 -3.57 19.43
C ARG A 36 -4.99 -4.72 20.15
N ILE A 37 -4.70 -5.84 19.49
CA ILE A 37 -4.10 -7.01 20.15
C ILE A 37 -2.69 -6.68 20.65
N PRO A 38 -1.76 -6.15 19.81
CA PRO A 38 -0.43 -5.79 20.31
C PRO A 38 -0.50 -4.73 21.42
N LEU A 39 -1.41 -3.76 21.27
CA LEU A 39 -1.61 -2.70 22.24
C LEU A 39 -2.08 -3.24 23.61
N SER A 40 -2.98 -4.23 23.64
CA SER A 40 -3.41 -4.86 24.90
C SER A 40 -2.29 -5.63 25.62
N HIS A 41 -1.19 -5.92 24.92
CA HIS A 41 0.01 -6.55 25.48
C HIS A 41 1.15 -5.55 25.73
N GLY A 42 0.91 -4.23 25.62
CA GLY A 42 1.92 -3.21 25.84
C GLY A 42 2.89 -3.00 24.67
N TYR A 43 2.58 -3.53 23.48
CA TYR A 43 3.37 -3.36 22.27
C TYR A 43 2.73 -2.35 21.30
N LEU A 44 3.51 -1.90 20.30
CA LEU A 44 3.02 -1.02 19.25
C LEU A 44 1.89 -1.68 18.45
N GLY A 45 0.69 -1.10 18.53
CA GLY A 45 -0.44 -1.40 17.66
C GLY A 45 -0.43 -0.54 16.41
N GLN A 46 0.13 -1.03 15.31
CA GLN A 46 0.19 -0.28 14.06
C GLN A 46 0.12 -1.22 12.85
N GLU A 47 -0.52 -0.75 11.78
CA GLU A 47 -0.89 -1.54 10.60
C GLU A 47 0.28 -2.11 9.77
N THR A 48 1.40 -1.41 9.69
CA THR A 48 2.53 -1.68 8.77
C THR A 48 3.84 -2.01 9.49
N ASN A 49 3.86 -1.91 10.81
CA ASN A 49 5.03 -2.10 11.66
C ASN A 49 4.68 -3.03 12.83
N GLY A 50 5.69 -3.67 13.42
CA GLY A 50 5.50 -4.60 14.53
C GLY A 50 4.62 -5.80 14.15
N ALA A 51 3.92 -6.34 15.15
CA ALA A 51 3.05 -7.50 14.97
C ALA A 51 1.92 -7.25 13.95
N GLY A 52 1.28 -6.07 14.00
CA GLY A 52 0.22 -5.72 13.05
C GLY A 52 0.71 -5.71 11.60
N GLY A 53 1.89 -5.13 11.35
CA GLY A 53 2.57 -5.19 10.06
C GLY A 53 2.82 -6.61 9.55
N LEU A 54 3.30 -7.49 10.43
CA LEU A 54 3.54 -8.90 10.10
C LEU A 54 2.24 -9.61 9.71
N PHE A 55 1.20 -9.54 10.54
CA PHE A 55 -0.08 -10.20 10.26
C PHE A 55 -0.75 -9.64 9.00
N LYS A 56 -0.64 -8.34 8.73
CA LYS A 56 -1.10 -7.76 7.48
C LYS A 56 -0.34 -8.31 6.27
N GLY A 57 0.98 -8.44 6.37
CA GLY A 57 1.82 -9.07 5.36
C GLY A 57 1.38 -10.51 5.06
N LEU A 58 1.23 -11.32 6.11
CA LEU A 58 0.79 -12.73 6.01
C LEU A 58 -0.57 -12.89 5.31
N ARG A 59 -1.51 -11.97 5.53
CA ARG A 59 -2.81 -12.00 4.83
C ARG A 59 -2.72 -11.51 3.38
N THR A 60 -1.82 -10.57 3.10
CA THR A 60 -1.78 -9.85 1.82
C THR A 60 -0.95 -10.56 0.76
N ILE A 61 0.23 -11.07 1.12
CA ILE A 61 1.20 -11.65 0.17
C ILE A 61 0.58 -12.80 -0.66
N PRO A 62 -0.18 -13.76 -0.08
CA PRO A 62 -0.81 -14.82 -0.88
C PRO A 62 -1.76 -14.27 -1.96
N VAL A 63 -2.57 -13.27 -1.61
CA VAL A 63 -3.49 -12.64 -2.57
C VAL A 63 -2.75 -11.90 -3.68
N ILE A 64 -1.61 -11.28 -3.37
CA ILE A 64 -0.75 -10.65 -4.38
C ILE A 64 -0.15 -11.70 -5.33
N PHE A 65 0.25 -12.86 -4.83
CA PHE A 65 0.75 -13.94 -5.68
C PHE A 65 -0.35 -14.50 -6.60
N ASP A 66 -1.59 -14.64 -6.11
CA ASP A 66 -2.73 -15.02 -6.95
C ASP A 66 -3.00 -13.98 -8.05
N ILE A 67 -2.92 -12.68 -7.72
CA ILE A 67 -3.08 -11.60 -8.70
C ILE A 67 -1.96 -11.66 -9.75
N ILE A 68 -0.71 -11.85 -9.34
CA ILE A 68 0.42 -11.97 -10.27
C ILE A 68 0.24 -13.15 -11.21
N LYS A 69 -0.21 -14.30 -10.69
CA LYS A 69 -0.50 -15.47 -11.52
C LYS A 69 -1.54 -15.15 -12.58
N ASP A 70 -2.65 -14.52 -12.19
CA ASP A 70 -3.67 -14.10 -13.15
C ASP A 70 -3.13 -13.09 -14.19
N VAL A 71 -2.30 -12.13 -13.76
CA VAL A 71 -1.66 -11.15 -14.67
C VAL A 71 -0.76 -11.86 -15.68
N GLN A 72 0.08 -12.80 -15.23
CA GLN A 72 0.96 -13.56 -16.12
C GLN A 72 0.20 -14.38 -17.16
N GLU A 73 -1.00 -14.85 -16.84
CA GLU A 73 -1.85 -15.61 -17.76
C GLU A 73 -2.69 -14.73 -18.69
N VAL A 74 -3.23 -13.62 -18.19
CA VAL A 74 -4.27 -12.83 -18.87
C VAL A 74 -3.70 -11.58 -19.57
N CYS A 75 -2.71 -10.94 -18.97
CA CYS A 75 -2.11 -9.71 -19.47
C CYS A 75 -0.60 -9.68 -19.16
N PRO A 76 0.21 -10.57 -19.77
CA PRO A 76 1.61 -10.81 -19.38
C PRO A 76 2.52 -9.57 -19.52
N ASP A 77 2.15 -8.61 -20.36
CA ASP A 77 2.92 -7.37 -20.58
C ASP A 77 2.60 -6.26 -19.57
N ALA A 78 1.57 -6.44 -18.74
CA ALA A 78 1.10 -5.43 -17.81
C ALA A 78 2.10 -5.14 -16.69
N TRP A 79 2.13 -3.88 -16.24
CA TRP A 79 2.79 -3.50 -14.99
C TRP A 79 1.85 -3.61 -13.80
N VAL A 80 2.32 -4.20 -12.70
CA VAL A 80 1.63 -4.15 -11.41
C VAL A 80 2.20 -3.02 -10.56
N ILE A 81 1.35 -2.06 -10.19
CA ILE A 81 1.68 -0.93 -9.32
C ILE A 81 0.99 -1.13 -7.96
N ASN A 82 1.78 -1.50 -6.95
CA ASN A 82 1.30 -1.88 -5.65
C ASN A 82 1.28 -0.71 -4.66
N PHE A 83 0.07 -0.30 -4.27
CA PHE A 83 -0.20 0.59 -3.13
C PHE A 83 -0.56 -0.20 -1.87
N THR A 84 -0.74 -1.52 -1.98
CA THR A 84 -1.20 -2.35 -0.87
C THR A 84 -0.07 -2.57 0.13
N ASN A 85 -0.36 -2.25 1.38
CA ASN A 85 0.59 -2.38 2.49
C ASN A 85 0.68 -3.82 3.04
N PRO A 86 1.80 -4.20 3.68
CA PRO A 86 3.03 -3.41 3.84
C PRO A 86 3.84 -3.38 2.53
N ALA A 87 3.93 -2.20 1.89
CA ALA A 87 4.33 -2.12 0.48
C ALA A 87 5.74 -2.65 0.23
N GLY A 88 6.68 -2.38 1.16
CA GLY A 88 8.04 -2.91 1.09
C GLY A 88 8.10 -4.43 1.22
N MET A 89 7.44 -5.00 2.24
CA MET A 89 7.40 -6.45 2.47
C MET A 89 6.72 -7.20 1.32
N VAL A 90 5.63 -6.66 0.78
CA VAL A 90 4.94 -7.23 -0.38
C VAL A 90 5.86 -7.22 -1.61
N THR A 91 6.52 -6.10 -1.88
CA THR A 91 7.44 -5.96 -3.02
C THR A 91 8.63 -6.91 -2.88
N GLU A 92 9.21 -7.02 -1.67
CA GLU A 92 10.30 -7.95 -1.38
C GLU A 92 9.88 -9.41 -1.58
N ALA A 93 8.67 -9.77 -1.13
CA ALA A 93 8.14 -11.13 -1.31
C ALA A 93 7.99 -11.47 -2.79
N VAL A 94 7.47 -10.55 -3.60
CA VAL A 94 7.36 -10.72 -5.07
C VAL A 94 8.75 -10.86 -5.68
N TYR A 95 9.69 -9.99 -5.31
CA TYR A 95 11.06 -9.98 -5.83
C TYR A 95 11.81 -11.28 -5.53
N ARG A 96 11.69 -11.81 -4.30
CA ARG A 96 12.43 -13.01 -3.86
C ARG A 96 11.79 -14.33 -4.25
N HIS A 97 10.46 -14.40 -4.31
CA HIS A 97 9.74 -15.67 -4.41
C HIS A 97 8.99 -15.84 -5.73
N THR A 98 9.12 -14.88 -6.66
CA THR A 98 8.53 -14.99 -7.99
C THR A 98 9.54 -14.55 -9.06
N ASN A 99 9.27 -14.92 -10.32
CA ASN A 99 10.01 -14.42 -11.47
C ASN A 99 9.37 -13.17 -12.09
N PHE A 100 8.38 -12.56 -11.44
CA PHE A 100 7.62 -11.44 -12.00
C PHE A 100 8.40 -10.13 -11.86
N LYS A 101 8.83 -9.56 -13.00
CA LYS A 101 9.72 -8.38 -13.03
C LYS A 101 9.00 -7.05 -13.16
N ARG A 102 7.76 -7.03 -13.67
CA ARG A 102 6.99 -5.79 -13.90
C ARG A 102 6.17 -5.40 -12.68
N PHE A 103 6.83 -5.28 -11.53
CA PHE A 103 6.19 -4.97 -10.24
C PHE A 103 6.86 -3.78 -9.57
N ILE A 104 6.07 -2.76 -9.21
CA ILE A 104 6.56 -1.57 -8.51
C ILE A 104 5.73 -1.36 -7.25
N GLY A 105 6.38 -1.35 -6.08
CA GLY A 105 5.79 -0.87 -4.84
C GLY A 105 5.92 0.64 -4.74
N VAL A 106 4.83 1.31 -4.34
CA VAL A 106 4.81 2.78 -4.17
C VAL A 106 4.42 3.18 -2.75
N CYS A 107 4.91 4.34 -2.31
CA CYS A 107 4.63 4.90 -1.00
C CYS A 107 4.44 6.41 -1.09
N ASN A 108 3.60 6.97 -0.22
CA ASN A 108 3.31 8.40 -0.16
C ASN A 108 4.23 9.18 0.80
N ILE A 109 5.05 8.52 1.61
CA ILE A 109 5.94 9.19 2.57
C ILE A 109 6.90 10.20 1.88
N PRO A 110 7.58 9.88 0.76
CA PRO A 110 8.50 10.82 0.12
C PRO A 110 7.84 12.13 -0.35
N ILE A 111 6.63 12.05 -0.94
CA ILE A 111 5.90 13.26 -1.35
C ILE A 111 5.43 14.05 -0.13
N GLY A 112 5.02 13.38 0.95
CA GLY A 112 4.69 14.01 2.22
C GLY A 112 5.88 14.79 2.81
N MET A 113 7.09 14.22 2.77
CA MET A 113 8.32 14.88 3.22
C MET A 113 8.65 16.12 2.37
N LYS A 114 8.53 16.01 1.04
CA LYS A 114 8.74 17.16 0.14
C LYS A 114 7.77 18.31 0.46
N MET A 115 6.49 17.98 0.67
CA MET A 115 5.47 18.97 1.03
C MET A 115 5.74 19.59 2.41
N PHE A 116 6.20 18.80 3.38
CA PHE A 116 6.59 19.28 4.70
C PHE A 116 7.75 20.28 4.62
N ASN A 117 8.82 19.92 3.90
CA ASN A 117 9.99 20.80 3.74
C ASN A 117 9.61 22.13 3.07
N HIS A 118 8.77 22.10 2.03
CA HIS A 118 8.31 23.33 1.39
C HIS A 118 7.53 24.23 2.35
N ARG A 119 6.70 23.66 3.23
CA ARG A 119 5.94 24.42 4.24
C ARG A 119 6.84 25.03 5.31
N CYS A 120 7.87 24.30 5.76
CA CYS A 120 8.82 24.81 6.75
C CYS A 120 9.75 25.88 6.16
N ALA A 121 10.12 25.76 4.89
CA ALA A 121 10.96 26.73 4.18
C ALA A 121 10.18 27.91 3.58
N ALA A 122 8.85 27.94 3.71
CA ALA A 122 8.04 29.05 3.22
C ALA A 122 8.32 30.30 4.06
N PRO A 123 8.67 31.45 3.45
CA PRO A 123 8.83 32.70 4.19
C PRO A 123 7.53 33.04 4.92
N GLU A 124 7.65 33.64 6.10
CA GLU A 124 6.50 34.08 6.88
C GLU A 124 5.56 34.94 6.01
N ARG A 125 4.28 34.59 6.00
CA ARG A 125 3.24 35.40 5.36
C ARG A 125 2.58 36.24 6.45
N ASN A 126 2.75 37.56 6.41
CA ASN A 126 2.16 38.51 7.36
C ASN A 126 2.53 38.25 8.84
N GLY A 127 3.80 37.95 9.13
CA GLY A 127 4.30 37.78 10.52
C GLY A 127 3.66 36.62 11.29
N ARG A 128 3.10 35.63 10.57
CA ARG A 128 2.53 34.43 11.17
C ARG A 128 3.29 33.20 10.64
N PRO A 129 3.68 32.27 11.53
CA PRO A 129 4.21 30.99 11.11
C PRO A 129 3.17 30.27 10.25
N VAL A 130 3.56 29.84 9.04
CA VAL A 130 2.73 29.02 8.15
C VAL A 130 2.45 27.64 8.78
N TYR A 131 3.29 27.22 9.73
CA TYR A 131 3.15 25.98 10.50
C TYR A 131 2.80 26.29 11.97
N ARG A 132 1.57 25.94 12.39
CA ARG A 132 1.26 25.73 13.82
C ARG A 132 1.41 24.23 14.09
N PRO A 133 2.35 23.79 14.95
CA PRO A 133 2.32 22.41 15.39
C PRO A 133 0.95 22.15 16.03
N VAL A 134 0.35 21.01 15.69
CA VAL A 134 -0.82 20.52 16.42
C VAL A 134 -0.34 20.30 17.85
N ARG A 135 -0.83 21.11 18.79
CA ARG A 135 -0.52 20.91 20.21
C ARG A 135 -1.06 19.53 20.60
N SER A 136 -0.18 18.67 21.09
CA SER A 136 -0.51 17.43 21.78
C SER A 136 -1.38 17.70 23.00
#